data_AF-A0A7S3DNZ4-F1
#
_entry.id   AF-A0A7S3DNZ4-F1
#
_cell.length_a   1.000
_cell.length_b   1.000
_cell.length_c   1.000
_cell.angle_alpha   90.00
_cell.angle_beta   90.00
_cell.angle_gamma   90.00
#
_symmetry.space_group_name_H-M   'P 1'
#
loop_
_entity.id
_entity.type
_entity.pdbx_description
1 polymer ?
#
loop_
_entity_poly.entity_id
_entity_poly.type
_entity_poly.pdbx_seq_one_letter_code
_entity_poly.pdbx_strand_id
1 'polypeptide(L)'
;AKLTMQDSNQFHATCLDTYPPIFYLNDTSRDIIRLITAYNNYYSSSPQGAGLRVAYTFDAGPNAVLYTTEPYLTELAQLVSYFFPEPPTNGHTSPLPYLRGIVPSDSSSSSLDASLLQHCLQAMPERYQATPPPSGNVQYMYVTKSGPGPQVLLPCSLASELKQQESSVETNLDPQTGLNIYHASA
;
A
#
# COMPACT_ATOMS: atom_id res chain seq x y z
N ALA A 1 -6.03 -14.68 1.12
CA ALA A 1 -5.82 -13.90 2.36
C ALA A 1 -5.06 -14.67 3.44
N LYS A 2 -5.61 -15.76 4.00
CA LYS A 2 -4.99 -16.51 5.12
C LYS A 2 -3.55 -16.94 4.86
N LEU A 3 -3.29 -17.61 3.73
CA LEU A 3 -1.97 -18.12 3.37
C LEU A 3 -0.92 -17.01 3.32
N THR A 4 -1.23 -15.89 2.66
CA THR A 4 -0.36 -14.70 2.56
C THR A 4 0.07 -14.18 3.94
N MET A 5 -0.87 -14.02 4.87
CA MET A 5 -0.56 -13.54 6.23
C MET A 5 0.27 -14.57 7.01
N GLN A 6 -0.04 -15.85 6.88
CA GLN A 6 0.71 -16.93 7.57
C GLN A 6 2.15 -17.04 7.06
N ASP A 7 2.34 -16.98 5.75
CA ASP A 7 3.64 -17.04 5.10
C ASP A 7 4.51 -15.82 5.48
N SER A 8 3.93 -14.61 5.44
CA SER A 8 4.61 -13.40 5.93
C SER A 8 5.01 -13.53 7.40
N ASN A 9 4.12 -14.02 8.27
CA ASN A 9 4.43 -14.21 9.68
C ASN A 9 5.54 -15.25 9.90
N GLN A 10 5.52 -16.35 9.14
CA GLN A 10 6.54 -17.39 9.22
C GLN A 10 7.90 -16.89 8.73
N PHE A 11 7.94 -16.14 7.63
CA PHE A 11 9.16 -15.49 7.15
C PHE A 11 9.80 -14.64 8.26
N HIS A 12 9.04 -13.73 8.88
CA HIS A 12 9.57 -12.89 9.97
C HIS A 12 9.90 -13.65 11.25
N ALA A 13 9.19 -14.76 11.54
CA ALA A 13 9.54 -15.63 12.66
C ALA A 13 10.90 -16.32 12.45
N THR A 14 11.20 -16.76 11.23
CA THR A 14 12.53 -17.30 10.90
C THR A 14 13.62 -16.24 10.98
N CYS A 15 13.34 -15.00 10.57
CA CYS A 15 14.27 -13.88 10.75
C CYS A 15 14.57 -13.61 12.24
N LEU A 16 13.55 -13.69 13.10
CA LEU A 16 13.71 -13.55 14.54
C LEU A 16 14.54 -14.69 15.17
N ASP A 17 14.47 -15.89 14.60
CA ASP A 17 15.21 -17.09 15.04
C ASP A 17 16.68 -17.11 14.58
N THR A 18 17.13 -16.12 13.81
CA THR A 18 18.55 -16.00 13.39
C THR A 18 19.46 -15.49 14.51
N TYR A 19 20.78 -15.64 14.35
CA TYR A 19 21.79 -15.06 15.25
C TYR A 19 22.82 -14.22 14.46
N PRO A 20 22.93 -12.90 14.70
CA PRO A 20 22.06 -12.09 15.58
C PRO A 20 20.62 -12.00 15.03
N PRO A 21 19.60 -11.84 15.89
CA PRO A 21 18.20 -11.74 15.45
C PRO A 21 17.97 -10.57 14.48
N ILE A 22 17.19 -10.82 13.44
CA ILE A 22 16.84 -9.83 12.42
C ILE A 22 15.43 -9.29 12.68
N PHE A 23 15.31 -7.97 12.82
CA PHE A 23 14.04 -7.29 13.06
C PHE A 23 13.66 -6.39 11.88
N TYR A 24 12.75 -6.87 11.03
CA TYR A 24 12.18 -6.05 9.96
C TYR A 24 10.92 -5.29 10.40
N LEU A 25 10.10 -5.91 11.25
CA LEU A 25 8.84 -5.33 11.71
C LEU A 25 9.06 -4.38 12.89
N ASN A 26 8.55 -3.14 12.76
CA ASN A 26 8.53 -2.17 13.85
C ASN A 26 7.14 -2.14 14.53
N ASP A 27 6.94 -1.22 15.48
CA ASP A 27 5.66 -1.09 16.19
C ASP A 27 4.52 -0.73 15.26
N THR A 28 4.77 0.14 14.26
CA THR A 28 3.80 0.49 13.23
C THR A 28 3.39 -0.72 12.40
N SER A 29 4.35 -1.57 12.00
CA SER A 29 4.06 -2.83 11.31
C SER A 29 3.16 -3.74 12.15
N ARG A 30 3.44 -3.87 13.45
CA ARG A 30 2.63 -4.65 14.40
C ARG A 30 1.24 -4.05 14.59
N ASP A 31 1.11 -2.73 14.60
CA ASP A 31 -0.17 -2.04 14.69
C ASP A 31 -1.02 -2.25 13.44
N ILE A 32 -0.41 -2.25 12.25
CA ILE A 32 -1.11 -2.59 11.00
C ILE A 32 -1.59 -4.05 11.03
N ILE A 33 -0.76 -5.00 11.50
CA ILE A 33 -1.16 -6.40 11.68
C ILE A 33 -2.39 -6.51 12.60
N ARG A 34 -2.38 -5.79 13.73
CA ARG A 34 -3.51 -5.75 14.68
C ARG A 34 -4.77 -5.19 14.03
N LEU A 35 -4.66 -4.06 13.34
CA LEU A 35 -5.79 -3.41 12.67
C LEU A 35 -6.44 -4.35 11.63
N ILE A 36 -5.63 -4.96 10.77
CA ILE A 36 -6.14 -5.86 9.73
C ILE A 36 -6.73 -7.15 10.32
N THR A 37 -6.16 -7.65 11.42
CA THR A 37 -6.71 -8.79 12.14
C THR A 37 -8.08 -8.45 12.74
N ALA A 38 -8.22 -7.29 13.39
CA ALA A 38 -9.49 -6.81 13.94
C ALA A 38 -10.54 -6.60 12.85
N TYR A 39 -10.16 -5.95 11.75
CA TYR A 39 -11.02 -5.74 10.59
C TYR A 39 -11.58 -7.05 10.02
N ASN A 40 -10.71 -8.05 9.84
CA ASN A 40 -11.13 -9.37 9.36
C ASN A 40 -12.01 -10.12 10.37
N ASN A 41 -11.72 -10.01 11.67
CA ASN A 41 -12.51 -10.65 12.74
C ASN A 41 -13.93 -10.09 12.82
N TYR A 42 -14.08 -8.76 12.69
CA TYR A 42 -15.38 -8.09 12.67
C TYR A 42 -16.29 -8.71 11.58
N TYR A 43 -15.78 -8.84 10.37
CA TYR A 43 -16.56 -9.37 9.24
C TYR A 43 -16.69 -10.89 9.21
N SER A 44 -15.73 -11.62 9.75
CA SER A 44 -15.81 -13.08 9.88
C SER A 44 -16.83 -13.51 10.95
N SER A 45 -17.11 -12.63 11.93
CA SER A 45 -18.10 -12.87 12.99
C SER A 45 -19.51 -12.43 12.62
N SER A 46 -19.69 -11.74 11.49
CA SER A 46 -20.98 -11.26 11.01
C SER A 46 -21.83 -12.40 10.42
N PRO A 47 -23.17 -12.40 10.61
CA PRO A 47 -24.07 -13.42 10.06
C PRO A 47 -23.98 -13.61 8.53
N GLN A 48 -23.44 -12.62 7.83
CA GLN A 48 -23.27 -12.60 6.38
C GLN A 48 -21.96 -13.28 5.91
N GLY A 49 -21.12 -13.78 6.83
CA GLY A 49 -20.09 -14.78 6.55
C GLY A 49 -19.09 -14.44 5.44
N ALA A 50 -18.67 -13.18 5.31
CA ALA A 50 -17.88 -12.71 4.16
C ALA A 50 -16.41 -13.20 4.15
N GLY A 51 -15.96 -13.96 5.16
CA GLY A 51 -14.59 -14.44 5.28
C GLY A 51 -13.56 -13.31 5.43
N LEU A 52 -12.28 -13.63 5.19
CA LEU A 52 -11.19 -12.67 5.27
C LEU A 52 -11.22 -11.71 4.08
N ARG A 53 -11.34 -10.41 4.35
CA ARG A 53 -11.46 -9.35 3.34
C ARG A 53 -10.12 -8.76 2.92
N VAL A 54 -9.16 -8.75 3.83
CA VAL A 54 -7.83 -8.14 3.62
C VAL A 54 -6.74 -9.10 4.07
N ALA A 55 -5.60 -9.07 3.39
CA ALA A 55 -4.37 -9.70 3.86
C ALA A 55 -3.23 -8.68 3.90
N TYR A 56 -2.41 -8.78 4.93
CA TYR A 56 -1.12 -8.11 4.97
C TYR A 56 -0.01 -9.06 4.52
N THR A 57 1.06 -8.49 3.99
CA THR A 57 2.37 -9.12 3.87
C THR A 57 3.46 -8.06 4.08
N PHE A 58 4.62 -8.51 4.53
CA PHE A 58 5.79 -7.68 4.79
C PHE A 58 7.02 -8.38 4.23
N ASP A 59 7.80 -7.65 3.43
CA ASP A 59 9.11 -8.10 2.94
C ASP A 59 10.20 -7.76 3.96
N ALA A 60 11.45 -7.59 3.52
CA ALA A 60 12.60 -7.23 4.35
C ALA A 60 12.59 -5.75 4.81
N GLY A 61 11.48 -5.31 5.44
CA GLY A 61 11.32 -3.98 6.00
C GLY A 61 9.95 -3.76 6.65
N PRO A 62 9.72 -2.57 7.25
CA PRO A 62 8.51 -2.31 8.03
C PRO A 62 7.27 -1.97 7.18
N ASN A 63 7.43 -1.83 5.86
CA ASN A 63 6.37 -1.42 4.95
C ASN A 63 5.32 -2.53 4.80
N ALA A 64 4.07 -2.20 5.11
CA ALA A 64 2.95 -3.13 4.93
C ALA A 64 2.44 -3.11 3.49
N VAL A 65 2.30 -4.28 2.88
CA VAL A 65 1.55 -4.47 1.64
C VAL A 65 0.21 -5.08 1.97
N LEU A 66 -0.87 -4.39 1.60
CA LEU A 66 -2.24 -4.84 1.87
C LEU A 66 -2.91 -5.30 0.57
N TYR A 67 -3.32 -6.56 0.53
CA TYR A 67 -4.15 -7.12 -0.53
C TYR A 67 -5.62 -7.10 -0.12
N THR A 68 -6.45 -6.50 -0.96
CA THR A 68 -7.91 -6.47 -0.82
C THR A 68 -8.56 -6.57 -2.20
N THR A 69 -9.86 -6.88 -2.25
CA THR A 69 -10.66 -6.77 -3.47
C THR A 69 -11.27 -5.38 -3.59
N GLU A 70 -11.62 -4.97 -4.82
CA GLU A 70 -12.17 -3.64 -5.13
C GLU A 70 -13.36 -3.23 -4.23
N PRO A 71 -14.33 -4.11 -3.91
CA PRO A 71 -15.48 -3.73 -3.06
C PRO A 71 -15.12 -3.27 -1.65
N TYR A 72 -13.96 -3.67 -1.12
CA TYR A 72 -13.53 -3.32 0.24
C TYR A 72 -12.45 -2.23 0.26
N LEU A 73 -11.97 -1.79 -0.90
CA LEU A 73 -10.85 -0.86 -1.02
C LEU A 73 -11.14 0.49 -0.35
N THR A 74 -12.30 1.10 -0.61
CA THR A 74 -12.66 2.41 -0.06
C THR A 74 -12.76 2.37 1.46
N GLU A 75 -13.48 1.39 2.01
CA GLU A 75 -13.64 1.21 3.45
C GLU A 75 -12.29 0.95 4.13
N LEU A 76 -11.44 0.10 3.53
CA LEU A 76 -10.10 -0.16 4.04
C LEU A 76 -9.24 1.11 4.03
N ALA A 77 -9.24 1.86 2.94
CA ALA A 77 -8.45 3.09 2.82
C ALA A 77 -8.87 4.14 3.85
N GLN A 78 -10.18 4.30 4.08
CA GLN A 78 -10.71 5.19 5.12
C GLN A 78 -10.29 4.72 6.52
N LEU A 79 -10.40 3.42 6.80
CA LEU A 79 -10.04 2.86 8.10
C LEU A 79 -8.54 3.02 8.39
N VAL A 80 -7.68 2.71 7.42
CA VAL A 80 -6.23 2.89 7.56
C VAL A 80 -5.89 4.37 7.72
N SER A 81 -6.54 5.27 6.98
CA SER A 81 -6.35 6.73 7.12
C SER A 81 -6.79 7.26 8.48
N TYR A 82 -7.83 6.65 9.09
CA TYR A 82 -8.26 7.01 10.43
C TYR A 82 -7.19 6.69 11.48
N PHE A 83 -6.66 5.46 11.47
CA PHE A 83 -5.66 5.03 12.45
C PHE A 83 -4.28 5.60 12.16
N PHE A 84 -3.92 5.78 10.90
CA PHE A 84 -2.63 6.32 10.47
C PHE A 84 -2.86 7.60 9.65
N PRO A 85 -3.16 8.72 10.33
CA PRO A 85 -3.43 9.99 9.66
C PRO A 85 -2.16 10.59 9.05
N GLU A 86 -2.38 11.48 8.08
CA GLU A 86 -1.32 12.19 7.37
C GLU A 86 -0.37 12.89 8.36
N PRO A 87 0.96 12.80 8.16
CA PRO A 87 1.93 13.50 8.98
C PRO A 87 1.70 15.02 8.97
N PRO A 88 1.91 15.73 10.08
CA PRO A 88 1.81 17.18 10.10
C PRO A 88 2.84 17.80 9.15
N THR A 89 2.41 18.80 8.39
CA THR A 89 3.29 19.57 7.52
C THR A 89 4.14 20.52 8.35
N ASN A 90 5.36 20.10 8.70
CA ASN A 90 6.33 20.94 9.43
C ASN A 90 6.94 22.03 8.53
N GLY A 91 6.11 22.83 7.85
CA GLY A 91 6.54 23.83 6.86
C GLY A 91 7.05 23.27 5.53
N HIS A 92 7.27 21.96 5.44
CA HIS A 92 7.54 21.23 4.20
C HIS A 92 6.27 20.51 3.75
N THR A 93 5.59 21.04 2.74
CA THR A 93 4.54 20.31 2.03
C THR A 93 5.19 19.33 1.07
N SER A 94 5.00 18.03 1.27
CA SER A 94 5.30 17.04 0.22
C SER A 94 4.53 17.46 -1.04
N PRO A 95 5.19 17.56 -2.23
CA PRO A 95 4.49 17.86 -3.47
C PRO A 95 3.53 16.73 -3.88
N LEU A 96 3.68 15.56 -3.27
CA LEU A 96 2.85 14.39 -3.53
C LEU A 96 1.80 14.20 -2.42
N PRO A 97 0.57 13.82 -2.79
CA PRO A 97 -0.50 13.56 -1.84
C PRO A 97 -0.16 12.37 -0.92
N TYR A 98 -0.80 12.33 0.25
CA TYR A 98 -0.69 11.23 1.21
C TYR A 98 -1.22 9.91 0.62
N LEU A 99 -2.37 9.95 -0.06
CA LEU A 99 -2.90 8.82 -0.83
C LEU A 99 -2.53 8.97 -2.31
N ARG A 100 -1.84 7.98 -2.87
CA ARG A 100 -1.27 7.98 -4.23
C ARG A 100 -1.79 6.81 -5.05
N GLY A 101 -1.70 6.91 -6.38
CA GLY A 101 -2.08 5.85 -7.31
C GLY A 101 -3.57 5.88 -7.66
N ILE A 102 -4.24 4.72 -7.64
CA ILE A 102 -5.68 4.60 -7.92
C ILE A 102 -6.45 5.16 -6.72
N VAL A 103 -6.88 6.42 -6.80
CA VAL A 103 -7.69 7.04 -5.75
C VAL A 103 -9.12 6.48 -5.82
N PRO A 104 -9.66 5.89 -4.74
CA PRO A 104 -11.04 5.42 -4.71
C PRO A 104 -12.00 6.59 -4.95
N SER A 105 -12.89 6.46 -5.94
CA SER A 105 -13.71 7.55 -6.47
C SER A 105 -14.75 8.11 -5.48
N ASP A 106 -15.02 7.40 -4.39
CA ASP A 106 -16.07 7.71 -3.40
C ASP A 106 -15.51 8.17 -2.04
N SER A 107 -14.35 8.84 -2.01
CA SER A 107 -13.78 9.40 -0.78
C SER A 107 -14.63 10.50 -0.11
N SER A 108 -15.83 10.82 -0.64
CA SER A 108 -16.64 11.98 -0.25
C SER A 108 -18.02 11.69 0.38
N SER A 109 -18.46 10.44 0.60
CA SER A 109 -19.86 10.26 1.08
C SER A 109 -20.26 9.04 1.92
N SER A 110 -19.43 8.00 2.10
CA SER A 110 -19.73 6.97 3.10
C SER A 110 -18.84 7.15 4.32
N SER A 111 -19.44 7.54 5.45
CA SER A 111 -18.77 7.52 6.74
C SER A 111 -18.43 6.07 7.12
N LEU A 112 -17.24 5.83 7.67
CA LEU A 112 -16.88 4.55 8.27
C LEU A 112 -18.00 4.06 9.19
N ASP A 113 -18.38 2.79 9.06
CA ASP A 113 -19.33 2.15 9.97
C ASP A 113 -18.84 2.31 11.42
N ALA A 114 -19.65 2.97 12.25
CA ALA A 114 -19.32 3.27 13.62
C ALA A 114 -19.06 2.00 14.45
N SER A 115 -19.76 0.91 14.13
CA SER A 115 -19.60 -0.36 14.85
C SER A 115 -18.30 -1.08 14.47
N LEU A 116 -17.91 -1.05 13.20
CA LEU A 116 -16.57 -1.46 12.75
C LEU A 116 -15.48 -0.62 13.41
N LEU A 117 -15.62 0.70 13.40
CA LEU A 117 -14.63 1.62 13.97
C LEU A 117 -14.43 1.34 15.47
N GLN A 118 -15.53 1.20 16.21
CA GLN A 118 -15.49 0.89 17.63
C GLN A 118 -14.83 -0.46 17.92
N HIS A 119 -15.11 -1.49 17.10
CA HIS A 119 -14.46 -2.80 17.22
C HIS A 119 -12.94 -2.70 17.00
N CYS A 120 -12.50 -1.98 15.97
CA CYS A 120 -11.09 -1.77 15.69
C CYS A 120 -10.40 -0.96 16.80
N LEU A 121 -11.02 0.10 17.32
CA LEU A 121 -10.49 0.89 18.44
C LEU A 121 -10.24 0.04 19.69
N GLN A 122 -11.11 -0.93 19.98
CA GLN A 122 -10.94 -1.84 21.11
C GLN A 122 -9.76 -2.81 20.94
N ALA A 123 -9.40 -3.16 19.70
CA ALA A 123 -8.28 -4.06 19.41
C ALA A 123 -6.93 -3.31 19.29
N MET A 124 -6.96 -2.00 19.06
CA MET A 124 -5.78 -1.18 18.86
C MET A 124 -5.20 -0.68 20.20
N PRO A 125 -3.88 -0.41 20.26
CA PRO A 125 -3.26 0.17 21.46
C PRO A 125 -3.90 1.50 21.87
N GLU A 126 -3.94 1.79 23.18
CA GLU A 126 -4.59 2.98 23.75
C GLU A 126 -4.18 4.31 23.09
N ARG A 127 -2.94 4.41 22.59
CA ARG A 127 -2.46 5.59 21.84
C ARG A 127 -3.37 5.99 20.68
N TYR A 128 -4.08 5.05 20.06
CA TYR A 128 -5.00 5.31 18.95
C TYR A 128 -6.39 5.80 19.38
N GLN A 129 -6.66 5.87 20.69
CA GLN A 129 -7.87 6.48 21.24
C GLN A 129 -7.75 8.01 21.36
N ALA A 130 -6.54 8.56 21.19
CA ALA A 130 -6.31 10.00 21.15
C ALA A 130 -6.95 10.62 19.89
N THR A 131 -7.38 11.88 20.00
CA THR A 131 -8.01 12.62 18.90
C THR A 131 -7.19 13.87 18.58
N PRO A 132 -6.50 13.96 17.42
CA PRO A 132 -6.34 12.90 16.43
C PRO A 132 -5.38 11.79 16.89
N PRO A 133 -5.45 10.59 16.29
CA PRO A 133 -4.48 9.53 16.55
C PRO A 133 -3.04 9.95 16.20
N PRO A 134 -2.02 9.24 16.72
CA PRO A 134 -0.62 9.54 16.41
C PRO A 134 -0.35 9.49 14.89
N SER A 135 0.09 10.61 14.33
CA SER A 135 0.47 10.75 12.92
C SER A 135 1.99 10.62 12.72
N GLY A 136 2.44 10.50 11.46
CA GLY A 136 3.87 10.49 11.11
C GLY A 136 4.49 9.10 10.97
N ASN A 137 3.88 8.07 11.55
CA ASN A 137 4.37 6.70 11.47
C ASN A 137 4.15 6.03 10.10
N VAL A 138 3.17 6.51 9.34
CA VAL A 138 2.96 6.15 7.92
C VAL A 138 3.20 7.41 7.09
N GLN A 139 4.11 7.34 6.13
CA GLN A 139 4.51 8.50 5.33
C GLN A 139 3.54 8.79 4.19
N TYR A 140 3.03 7.74 3.54
CA TYR A 140 2.04 7.79 2.47
C TYR A 140 1.46 6.40 2.24
N MET A 141 0.33 6.34 1.53
CA MET A 141 -0.28 5.12 1.03
C MET A 141 -0.26 5.12 -0.49
N TYR A 142 0.08 3.99 -1.09
CA TYR A 142 0.09 3.82 -2.54
C TYR A 142 -0.88 2.71 -2.96
N VAL A 143 -1.89 3.07 -3.74
CA VAL A 143 -2.93 2.15 -4.19
C VAL A 143 -2.66 1.76 -5.64
N THR A 144 -2.54 0.46 -5.87
CA THR A 144 -2.32 -0.11 -7.20
C THR A 144 -3.13 -1.40 -7.36
N LYS A 145 -3.09 -1.98 -8.55
CA LYS A 145 -3.71 -3.26 -8.88
C LYS A 145 -2.73 -4.15 -9.63
N SER A 146 -3.10 -5.42 -9.78
CA SER A 146 -2.32 -6.34 -10.61
C SER A 146 -2.23 -5.79 -12.04
N GLY A 147 -1.00 -5.63 -12.50
CA GLY A 147 -0.68 -5.09 -13.81
C GLY A 147 -0.06 -6.14 -14.74
N PRO A 148 0.20 -5.76 -15.99
CA PRO A 148 0.97 -6.59 -16.92
C PRO A 148 2.43 -6.72 -16.47
N GLY A 149 3.15 -7.69 -17.05
CA GLY A 149 4.60 -7.81 -16.90
C GLY A 149 5.37 -6.69 -17.60
N PRO A 150 6.71 -6.82 -17.72
CA PRO A 150 7.54 -5.84 -18.42
C PRO A 150 7.01 -5.54 -19.83
N GLN A 151 6.92 -4.26 -20.18
CA GLN A 151 6.47 -3.80 -21.49
C GLN A 151 7.59 -3.04 -22.19
N VAL A 152 7.74 -3.30 -23.49
CA VAL A 152 8.59 -2.49 -24.36
C VAL A 152 7.83 -1.19 -24.68
N LEU A 153 8.39 -0.07 -24.27
CA LEU A 153 7.85 1.24 -24.63
C LEU A 153 8.35 1.60 -26.03
N LEU A 154 7.43 1.86 -26.95
CA LEU A 154 7.76 2.43 -28.26
C LEU A 154 7.79 3.97 -28.15
N PRO A 155 8.64 4.66 -28.92
CA PRO A 155 8.67 6.12 -28.96
C PRO A 155 7.29 6.71 -29.29
N CYS A 156 6.99 7.86 -28.69
CA CYS A 156 5.71 8.56 -28.84
C CYS A 156 5.39 8.92 -30.31
N SER A 157 6.41 9.03 -31.17
CA SER A 157 6.31 9.34 -32.61
C SER A 157 5.79 8.18 -33.47
N LEU A 158 5.76 6.93 -32.97
CA LEU A 158 5.30 5.75 -33.71
C LEU A 158 3.95 5.18 -33.25
N ALA A 159 3.30 5.78 -32.24
CA ALA A 159 2.04 5.23 -31.71
C ALA A 159 0.87 5.30 -32.73
N SER A 160 0.93 6.20 -33.71
CA SER A 160 -0.09 6.34 -34.77
C SER A 160 0.26 5.58 -36.06
N GLU A 161 1.50 5.14 -36.23
CA GLU A 161 1.97 4.50 -37.45
C GLU A 161 2.87 3.33 -37.06
N LEU A 162 2.34 2.11 -37.19
CA LEU A 162 2.98 1.00 -37.91
C LEU A 162 2.29 -0.32 -37.55
N LYS A 163 1.39 -0.74 -38.43
CA LYS A 163 1.00 -2.14 -38.60
C LYS A 163 1.97 -2.92 -39.48
N GLN A 164 3.03 -2.30 -40.02
CA GLN A 164 3.97 -2.96 -40.93
C GLN A 164 5.31 -2.22 -40.94
N GLN A 165 6.28 -2.65 -40.12
CA GLN A 165 7.71 -2.79 -40.44
C GLN A 165 8.55 -2.91 -39.16
N GLU A 166 9.39 -3.94 -39.12
CA GLU A 166 10.46 -4.09 -38.12
C GLU A 166 11.43 -2.91 -38.26
N SER A 167 11.36 -1.97 -37.32
CA SER A 167 12.19 -0.76 -37.32
C SER A 167 12.67 -0.48 -35.90
N SER A 168 13.98 -0.25 -35.81
CA SER A 168 14.83 0.11 -34.67
C SER A 168 14.11 0.54 -33.38
N VAL A 169 14.37 -0.20 -32.29
CA VAL A 169 13.99 0.17 -30.93
C VAL A 169 14.79 1.41 -30.52
N GLU A 170 14.19 2.58 -30.61
CA GLU A 170 14.73 3.81 -30.01
C GLU A 170 14.68 3.67 -28.48
N THR A 171 15.83 3.84 -27.83
CA THR A 171 16.01 3.70 -26.38
C THR A 171 16.29 5.08 -25.76
N ASN A 172 16.23 5.20 -24.44
CA ASN A 172 16.74 6.39 -23.73
C ASN A 172 18.28 6.50 -23.80
N LEU A 173 18.94 5.69 -24.63
CA LEU A 173 20.38 5.72 -24.84
C LEU A 173 20.65 6.20 -26.26
N ASP A 174 21.65 7.06 -26.40
CA ASP A 174 22.21 7.44 -27.67
C ASP A 174 22.78 6.16 -28.32
N PRO A 175 22.33 5.79 -29.53
CA PRO A 175 22.72 4.53 -30.17
C PRO A 175 24.21 4.47 -30.53
N GLN A 176 24.92 5.60 -30.59
CA GLN A 176 26.35 5.64 -30.87
C GLN A 176 27.21 5.61 -29.60
N THR A 177 26.77 6.30 -28.55
CA THR A 177 27.57 6.46 -27.32
C THR A 177 27.12 5.54 -26.18
N GLY A 178 25.90 5.01 -26.25
CA GLY A 178 25.27 4.24 -25.17
C GLY A 178 24.96 5.07 -23.92
N LEU A 179 25.06 6.41 -24.00
CA LEU A 179 24.80 7.31 -22.89
C LEU A 179 23.34 7.76 -22.87
N ASN A 180 22.85 8.07 -21.68
CA ASN A 180 21.47 8.48 -21.50
C ASN A 180 21.21 9.85 -22.19
N ILE A 181 20.16 9.93 -23.00
CA ILE A 181 19.82 11.14 -23.80
C ILE A 181 19.01 12.19 -23.04
N TYR A 182 18.80 12.02 -21.73
CA TYR A 182 18.19 13.08 -20.92
C TYR A 182 19.12 14.31 -20.94
N HIS A 183 18.83 15.25 -21.83
CA HIS A 183 19.34 16.61 -21.72
C HIS A 183 18.81 17.18 -20.40
N ALA A 184 19.72 17.52 -19.49
CA ALA A 184 19.39 18.31 -18.32
C ALA A 184 18.84 19.65 -18.81
N SER A 185 17.52 19.81 -18.80
CA SER A 185 16.87 21.11 -18.91
C SER A 185 17.30 21.91 -17.68
N ALA A 186 18.34 22.73 -17.85
CA ALA A 186 18.77 23.74 -16.87
C ALA A 186 17.80 24.93 -16.88
#